data_AF-A0A6V8CB14-F1
#
_entry.id   AF-A0A6V8CB14-F1
#
_cell.length_a   1.000
_cell.length_b   1.000
_cell.length_c   1.000
_cell.angle_alpha   90.00
_cell.angle_beta   90.00
_cell.angle_gamma   90.00
#
_symmetry.space_group_name_H-M   'P 1'
#
loop_
_entity.id
_entity.type
_entity.pdbx_description
1 polymer ?
#
loop_
_entity_poly.entity_id
_entity_poly.type
_entity_poly.pdbx_seq_one_letter_code
_entity_poly.pdbx_strand_id
1 'polypeptide(L)'
;MSDLKSLLEERRTMVDTKATTYREARDGHNEKARTARTARDELSGEVRELITEVKQQREVREQLNEIVRSKKEVRKEATDRVRSARSKIEESRGPQPQQEEQPFGRRGRRERPVTLHSLRRDLDRLEREFEQGRHTGKNEKKVMERMKSIQK
;
A
#
# COMPACT_ATOMS: atom_id res chain seq x y z
N MET A 1 66.15 17.97 55.96
CA MET A 1 65.60 19.06 55.11
C MET A 1 65.32 18.63 53.68
N SER A 2 66.06 17.67 53.11
CA SER A 2 65.79 17.06 51.79
C SER A 2 64.49 16.26 51.76
N ASP A 3 64.26 15.45 52.80
CA ASP A 3 63.19 14.44 52.80
C ASP A 3 61.80 15.05 53.00
N LEU A 4 61.76 16.19 53.70
CA LEU A 4 60.54 16.99 53.82
C LEU A 4 60.18 17.66 52.49
N LYS A 5 61.20 18.11 51.73
CA LYS A 5 60.99 18.72 50.41
C LYS A 5 60.50 17.69 49.40
N SER A 6 61.07 16.49 49.38
CA SER A 6 60.61 15.42 48.47
C SER A 6 59.18 14.98 48.78
N LEU A 7 58.82 14.81 50.05
CA LEU A 7 57.45 14.47 50.47
C LEU A 7 56.44 15.55 50.05
N LEU A 8 56.81 16.84 50.17
CA LEU A 8 55.95 17.95 49.76
C LEU A 8 55.81 18.04 48.24
N GLU A 9 56.88 17.77 47.48
CA GLU A 9 56.85 17.69 46.01
C GLU A 9 55.90 16.57 45.55
N GLU A 10 55.97 15.38 46.17
CA GLU A 10 55.10 14.25 45.89
C GLU A 10 53.63 14.54 46.21
N ARG A 11 53.36 15.24 47.32
CA ARG A 11 52.01 15.68 47.65
C ARG A 11 51.50 16.73 46.66
N ARG A 12 52.35 17.64 46.20
CA ARG A 12 51.98 18.64 45.18
C ARG A 12 51.61 17.97 43.87
N THR A 13 52.44 17.06 43.37
CA THR A 13 52.15 16.34 42.11
C THR A 13 50.90 15.46 42.24
N MET A 14 50.66 14.83 43.38
CA MET A 14 49.42 14.08 43.63
C MET A 14 48.17 14.99 43.62
N VAL A 15 48.26 16.20 44.17
CA VAL A 15 47.17 17.17 44.12
C VAL A 15 46.96 17.70 42.71
N ASP A 16 48.04 18.01 41.99
CA ASP A 16 47.98 18.50 40.61
C ASP A 16 47.34 17.47 39.68
N THR A 17 47.75 16.20 39.77
CA THR A 17 47.15 15.08 39.01
C THR A 17 45.69 14.83 39.36
N LYS A 18 45.29 14.96 40.63
CA LYS A 18 43.87 14.90 41.01
C LYS A 18 43.10 16.09 40.43
N ALA A 19 43.68 17.28 40.48
CA ALA A 19 43.05 18.48 39.94
C ALA A 19 42.91 18.44 38.41
N THR A 20 43.85 17.82 37.68
CA THR A 20 43.71 17.61 36.23
C THR A 20 42.65 16.56 35.92
N THR A 21 42.66 15.41 36.61
CA THR A 21 41.66 14.35 36.36
C THR A 21 40.24 14.79 36.67
N TYR A 22 40.01 15.55 37.75
CA TYR A 22 38.68 16.11 38.02
C TYR A 22 38.25 17.16 37.00
N ARG A 23 39.19 17.96 36.45
CA ARG A 23 38.89 18.90 35.36
C ARG A 23 38.50 18.16 34.09
N GLU A 24 39.28 17.17 33.68
CA GLU A 24 38.98 16.34 32.51
C GLU A 24 37.64 15.60 32.65
N ALA A 25 37.36 15.04 33.83
CA ALA A 25 36.08 14.38 34.10
C ALA A 25 34.91 15.38 33.99
N ARG A 26 35.03 16.56 34.60
CA ARG A 26 34.01 17.62 34.53
C ARG A 26 33.78 18.05 33.08
N ASP A 27 34.85 18.28 32.33
CA ASP A 27 34.76 18.76 30.96
C ASP A 27 34.16 17.68 30.05
N GLY A 28 34.53 16.40 30.24
CA GLY A 28 33.91 15.27 29.55
C GLY A 28 32.42 15.08 29.89
N HIS A 29 32.02 15.30 31.14
CA HIS A 29 30.60 15.29 31.52
C HIS A 29 29.84 16.48 30.91
N ASN A 30 30.44 17.67 30.88
CA ASN A 30 29.86 18.85 30.25
C ASN A 30 29.67 18.66 28.75
N GLU A 31 30.66 18.07 28.07
CA GLU A 31 30.57 17.74 26.66
C GLU A 31 29.44 16.74 26.38
N LYS A 32 29.40 15.63 27.12
CA LYS A 32 28.30 14.64 27.02
C LYS A 32 26.92 15.26 27.28
N ALA A 33 26.82 16.16 28.25
CA ALA A 33 25.57 16.86 28.54
C ALA A 33 25.17 17.81 27.41
N ARG A 34 26.13 18.48 26.77
CA ARG A 34 25.87 19.34 25.61
C ARG A 34 25.42 18.52 24.41
N THR A 35 26.14 17.45 24.05
CA THR A 35 25.78 16.62 22.90
C THR A 35 24.42 15.96 23.09
N ALA A 36 24.11 15.45 24.28
CA ALA A 36 22.79 14.91 24.59
C ALA A 36 21.66 15.95 24.49
N ARG A 37 21.92 17.21 24.90
CA ARG A 37 20.96 18.31 24.74
C ARG A 37 20.74 18.65 23.27
N THR A 38 21.81 18.78 22.49
CA THR A 38 21.73 19.06 21.05
C THR A 38 20.93 17.97 20.33
N ALA A 39 21.27 16.69 20.57
CA ALA A 39 20.55 15.57 19.97
C ALA A 39 19.06 15.55 20.36
N ARG A 40 18.73 15.86 21.62
CA ARG A 40 17.33 16.00 22.06
C ARG A 40 16.62 17.13 21.32
N ASP A 41 17.27 18.27 21.16
CA ASP A 41 16.67 19.45 20.53
C ASP A 41 16.46 19.24 19.02
N GLU A 42 17.41 18.56 18.35
CA GLU A 42 17.28 18.11 16.96
C GLU A 42 16.10 17.15 16.78
N LEU A 43 16.04 16.08 17.57
CA LEU A 43 14.91 15.13 17.56
C LEU A 43 13.57 15.80 17.87
N SER A 44 13.57 16.78 18.78
CA SER A 44 12.38 17.56 19.09
C SER A 44 11.94 18.46 17.92
N GLY A 45 12.90 18.94 17.12
CA GLY A 45 12.65 19.64 15.86
C GLY A 45 11.96 18.73 14.85
N GLU A 46 12.56 17.57 14.57
CA GLU A 46 12.02 16.57 13.64
C GLU A 46 10.60 16.13 14.04
N VAL A 47 10.36 15.88 15.33
CA VAL A 47 9.03 15.50 15.82
C VAL A 47 8.00 16.61 15.59
N ARG A 48 8.38 17.88 15.76
CA ARG A 48 7.46 19.02 15.49
C ARG A 48 7.13 19.11 14.01
N GLU A 49 8.12 18.96 13.13
CA GLU A 49 7.93 18.94 11.69
C GLU A 49 6.99 17.81 11.28
N LEU A 50 7.22 16.59 11.76
CA LEU A 50 6.35 15.44 11.51
C LEU A 50 4.90 15.70 11.97
N ILE A 51 4.71 16.32 13.14
CA ILE A 51 3.37 16.69 13.63
C ILE A 51 2.70 17.69 12.68
N THR A 52 3.43 18.67 12.17
CA THR A 52 2.87 19.64 11.20
C THR A 52 2.51 18.98 9.87
N GLU A 53 3.35 18.10 9.36
CA GLU A 53 3.09 17.36 8.12
C GLU A 53 1.87 16.45 8.26
N VAL A 54 1.74 15.70 9.37
CA VAL A 54 0.57 14.83 9.60
C VAL A 54 -0.73 15.64 9.63
N LYS A 55 -0.71 16.84 10.24
CA LYS A 55 -1.87 17.74 10.24
C LYS A 55 -2.21 18.21 8.82
N GLN A 56 -1.22 18.64 8.05
CA GLN A 56 -1.40 19.05 6.65
C GLN A 56 -1.93 17.90 5.78
N GLN A 57 -1.36 16.70 5.90
CA GLN A 57 -1.82 15.52 5.16
C GLN A 57 -3.26 15.15 5.52
N ARG A 58 -3.64 15.28 6.79
CA ARG A 58 -5.03 15.08 7.22
C ARG A 58 -5.97 16.09 6.58
N GLU A 59 -5.61 17.36 6.56
CA GLU A 59 -6.40 18.41 5.90
C GLU A 59 -6.58 18.13 4.41
N VAL A 60 -5.50 17.79 3.70
CA VAL A 60 -5.54 17.41 2.28
C VAL A 60 -6.46 16.21 2.06
N ARG A 61 -6.37 15.19 2.93
CA ARG A 61 -7.25 14.01 2.87
C ARG A 61 -8.72 14.40 3.05
N GLU A 62 -9.02 15.27 4.00
CA GLU A 62 -10.40 15.74 4.26
C GLU A 62 -10.94 16.52 3.06
N GLN A 63 -10.17 17.43 2.48
CA GLN A 63 -10.52 18.17 1.26
C GLN A 63 -10.78 17.23 0.07
N LEU A 64 -9.90 16.24 -0.16
CA LEU A 64 -10.08 15.27 -1.24
C LEU A 64 -11.31 14.38 -1.03
N ASN A 65 -11.57 13.94 0.20
CA ASN A 65 -12.77 13.17 0.52
C ASN A 65 -14.05 13.97 0.28
N GLU A 66 -14.03 15.27 0.54
CA GLU A 66 -15.14 16.16 0.24
C GLU A 66 -15.40 16.27 -1.26
N ILE A 67 -14.34 16.44 -2.06
CA ILE A 67 -14.44 16.43 -3.53
C ILE A 67 -14.98 15.09 -4.05
N VAL A 68 -14.57 13.97 -3.46
CA VAL A 68 -15.08 12.65 -3.85
C VAL A 68 -16.56 12.51 -3.49
N ARG A 69 -17.01 13.04 -2.35
CA ARG A 69 -18.42 13.04 -1.94
C ARG A 69 -19.26 13.85 -2.91
N SER A 70 -18.89 15.09 -3.21
CA SER A 70 -19.63 15.93 -4.16
C SER A 70 -19.68 15.33 -5.57
N LYS A 71 -18.57 14.77 -6.07
CA LYS A 71 -18.56 14.06 -7.36
C LYS A 71 -19.46 12.81 -7.37
N LYS A 72 -19.56 12.09 -6.26
CA LYS A 72 -20.48 10.94 -6.13
C LYS A 72 -21.94 11.38 -6.18
N GLU A 73 -22.28 12.52 -5.58
CA GLU A 73 -23.61 13.11 -5.64
C GLU A 73 -23.96 13.50 -7.08
N VAL A 74 -23.10 14.26 -7.75
CA VAL A 74 -23.30 14.61 -9.17
C VAL A 74 -23.47 13.36 -10.05
N ARG A 75 -22.65 12.32 -9.83
CA ARG A 75 -22.79 11.05 -10.55
C ARG A 75 -24.13 10.36 -10.25
N LYS A 76 -24.57 10.38 -8.99
CA LYS A 76 -25.85 9.79 -8.59
C LYS A 76 -26.99 10.53 -9.29
N GLU A 77 -27.01 11.86 -9.24
CA GLU A 77 -28.03 12.67 -9.93
C GLU A 77 -28.05 12.41 -11.44
N ALA A 78 -26.88 12.36 -12.09
CA ALA A 78 -26.79 12.05 -13.50
C ALA A 78 -27.32 10.63 -13.82
N THR A 79 -27.00 9.66 -12.96
CA THR A 79 -27.48 8.28 -13.09
C THR A 79 -29.00 8.21 -12.93
N ASP A 80 -29.56 8.93 -11.95
CA ASP A 80 -31.00 8.97 -11.70
C ASP A 80 -31.75 9.65 -12.86
N ARG A 81 -31.19 10.72 -13.44
CA ARG A 81 -31.72 11.35 -14.66
C ARG A 81 -31.72 10.39 -15.84
N VAL A 82 -30.62 9.67 -16.08
CA VAL A 82 -30.54 8.66 -17.16
C VAL A 82 -31.54 7.52 -16.92
N ARG A 83 -31.70 7.08 -15.67
CA ARG A 83 -32.66 6.04 -15.29
C ARG A 83 -34.09 6.49 -15.58
N SER A 84 -34.46 7.70 -15.16
CA SER A 84 -35.77 8.29 -15.44
C SER A 84 -36.02 8.43 -16.94
N ALA A 85 -35.04 8.91 -17.71
CA ALA A 85 -35.16 9.02 -19.16
C ALA A 85 -35.34 7.65 -19.83
N ARG A 86 -34.59 6.61 -19.39
CA ARG A 86 -34.77 5.24 -19.88
C ARG A 86 -36.16 4.70 -19.59
N SER A 87 -36.67 4.87 -18.37
CA SER A 87 -38.02 4.43 -18.01
C SER A 87 -39.10 5.11 -18.86
N LYS A 88 -38.98 6.41 -19.13
CA LYS A 88 -39.89 7.13 -20.03
C LYS A 88 -39.84 6.61 -21.47
N ILE A 89 -38.64 6.32 -21.97
CA ILE A 89 -38.47 5.73 -23.31
C ILE A 89 -39.12 4.35 -23.37
N GLU A 90 -38.90 3.52 -22.35
CA GLU A 90 -39.45 2.16 -22.27
C GLU A 90 -40.98 2.18 -22.18
N GLU A 91 -41.56 3.07 -21.39
CA GLU A 91 -43.01 3.31 -21.31
C GLU A 91 -43.59 3.78 -22.66
N SER A 92 -42.86 4.64 -23.39
CA SER A 92 -43.27 5.08 -24.74
C SER A 92 -43.12 4.01 -25.82
N ARG A 93 -42.34 2.94 -25.57
CA ARG A 93 -42.02 1.90 -26.58
C ARG A 93 -43.12 0.83 -26.72
N GLY A 94 -44.19 0.91 -25.93
CA GLY A 94 -45.29 -0.06 -25.91
C GLY A 94 -44.85 -1.46 -25.44
N PRO A 95 -45.78 -2.42 -25.25
CA PRO A 95 -45.42 -3.78 -24.83
C PRO A 95 -44.57 -4.45 -25.91
N GLN A 96 -43.25 -4.54 -25.66
CA GLN A 96 -42.36 -5.40 -26.42
C GLN A 96 -42.69 -6.85 -26.08
N PRO A 97 -42.67 -7.79 -27.06
CA PRO A 97 -42.79 -9.20 -26.77
C PRO A 97 -41.67 -9.58 -25.79
N GLN A 98 -42.01 -10.33 -24.74
CA GLN A 98 -41.07 -10.84 -23.75
C GLN A 98 -39.91 -11.51 -24.48
N GLN A 99 -38.73 -10.88 -24.48
CA GLN A 99 -37.51 -11.59 -24.86
C GLN A 99 -37.27 -12.63 -23.77
N GLU A 100 -37.39 -13.89 -24.14
CA GLU A 100 -37.18 -15.05 -23.28
C GLU A 100 -35.94 -14.84 -22.41
N GLU A 101 -36.11 -14.99 -21.09
CA GLU A 101 -35.05 -14.88 -20.11
C GLU A 101 -33.97 -15.94 -20.41
N GLN A 102 -32.89 -15.52 -21.06
CA GLN A 102 -31.72 -16.36 -21.26
C GLN A 102 -31.21 -16.85 -19.90
N PRO A 103 -31.00 -18.17 -19.72
CA PRO A 103 -30.67 -18.73 -18.41
C PRO A 103 -29.35 -18.16 -17.87
N PHE A 104 -29.42 -17.65 -16.64
CA PHE A 104 -28.22 -17.26 -15.89
C PHE A 104 -27.49 -18.54 -15.43
N GLY A 105 -26.20 -18.67 -15.80
CA GLY A 105 -25.38 -19.80 -15.39
C GLY A 105 -25.11 -19.82 -13.87
N ARG A 106 -24.60 -20.97 -13.38
CA ARG A 106 -24.36 -21.34 -11.96
C ARG A 106 -23.62 -20.32 -11.04
N ARG A 107 -23.17 -19.17 -11.54
CA ARG A 107 -22.45 -18.12 -10.77
C ARG A 107 -22.98 -16.70 -10.98
N GLY A 108 -24.21 -16.53 -11.50
CA GLY A 108 -24.82 -15.21 -11.65
C GLY A 108 -24.16 -14.32 -12.73
N ARG A 109 -23.30 -14.88 -13.58
CA ARG A 109 -22.87 -14.22 -14.83
C ARG A 109 -23.80 -14.63 -15.96
N ARG A 110 -24.17 -13.67 -16.80
CA ARG A 110 -24.79 -13.92 -18.11
C ARG A 110 -23.96 -14.97 -18.84
N GLU A 111 -24.58 -16.08 -19.21
CA GLU A 111 -23.98 -17.02 -20.16
C GLU A 111 -23.79 -16.26 -21.47
N ARG A 112 -22.53 -15.89 -21.74
CA ARG A 112 -22.20 -15.29 -23.04
C ARG A 112 -22.25 -16.43 -24.05
N PRO A 113 -22.89 -16.22 -25.22
CA PRO A 113 -22.88 -17.24 -26.26
C PRO A 113 -21.43 -17.61 -26.59
N VAL A 114 -21.18 -18.89 -26.82
CA VAL A 114 -19.87 -19.38 -27.22
C VAL A 114 -19.55 -18.75 -28.58
N THR A 115 -18.62 -17.80 -28.59
CA THR A 115 -18.13 -17.12 -29.80
C THR A 115 -16.86 -17.81 -30.32
N LEU A 116 -16.57 -17.64 -31.61
CA LEU A 116 -15.30 -18.09 -32.22
C LEU A 116 -14.07 -17.58 -31.44
N HIS A 117 -14.15 -16.36 -30.91
CA HIS A 117 -13.05 -15.76 -30.15
C HIS A 117 -12.91 -16.36 -28.74
N SER A 118 -13.99 -16.77 -28.08
CA SER A 118 -13.89 -17.53 -26.83
C SER A 118 -13.33 -18.93 -27.05
N LEU A 119 -13.71 -19.60 -28.14
CA LEU A 119 -13.16 -20.91 -28.51
C LEU A 119 -11.66 -20.87 -28.77
N ARG A 120 -11.17 -19.85 -29.50
CA ARG A 120 -9.73 -19.63 -29.71
C ARG A 120 -8.96 -19.43 -28.40
N ARG A 121 -9.49 -18.62 -27.47
CA ARG A 121 -8.85 -18.41 -26.17
C ARG A 121 -8.80 -19.66 -25.30
N ASP A 122 -9.85 -20.49 -25.37
CA ASP A 122 -9.89 -21.74 -24.64
C ASP A 122 -8.92 -22.78 -25.25
N LEU A 123 -8.75 -22.78 -26.59
CA LEU A 123 -7.72 -23.55 -27.28
C LEU A 123 -6.31 -23.12 -26.85
N ASP A 124 -5.99 -21.81 -26.92
CA ASP A 124 -4.67 -21.28 -26.50
C ASP A 124 -4.35 -21.62 -25.03
N ARG A 125 -5.38 -21.66 -24.17
CA ARG A 125 -5.22 -22.04 -22.75
C ARG A 125 -4.88 -23.52 -22.64
N LEU A 126 -5.63 -24.38 -23.33
CA LEU A 126 -5.44 -25.83 -23.29
C LEU A 126 -4.09 -26.24 -23.87
N GLU A 127 -3.59 -25.57 -24.92
CA GLU A 127 -2.24 -25.78 -25.47
C GLU A 127 -1.15 -25.51 -24.43
N ARG A 128 -1.20 -24.33 -23.78
CA ARG A 128 -0.22 -23.96 -22.75
C ARG A 128 -0.25 -24.90 -21.55
N GLU A 129 -1.44 -25.31 -21.12
CA GLU A 129 -1.58 -26.25 -19.99
C GLU A 129 -1.05 -27.64 -20.35
N PHE A 130 -1.17 -28.05 -21.62
CA PHE A 130 -0.61 -29.29 -22.14
C PHE A 130 0.92 -29.23 -22.23
N GLU A 131 1.48 -28.14 -22.78
CA GLU A 131 2.93 -27.90 -22.83
C GLU A 131 3.58 -27.85 -21.43
N GLN A 132 2.86 -27.33 -20.43
CA GLN A 132 3.31 -27.29 -19.04
C GLN A 132 3.17 -28.63 -18.29
N GLY A 133 2.67 -29.68 -18.95
CA GLY A 133 2.46 -30.99 -18.32
C GLY A 133 1.41 -31.00 -17.21
N ARG A 134 0.47 -30.03 -17.21
CA ARG A 134 -0.59 -29.95 -16.17
C ARG A 134 -1.65 -31.02 -16.33
N HIS A 135 -1.77 -31.59 -17.53
CA HIS A 135 -2.69 -32.67 -17.84
C HIS A 135 -1.87 -33.90 -18.17
N THR A 136 -1.45 -34.67 -17.16
CA THR A 136 -0.74 -35.95 -17.37
C THR A 136 -1.66 -37.16 -17.12
N GLY A 137 -1.39 -38.27 -17.81
CA GLY A 137 -2.09 -39.54 -17.63
C GLY A 137 -3.52 -39.57 -18.20
N LYS A 138 -4.51 -39.97 -17.41
CA LYS A 138 -5.91 -40.19 -17.88
C LYS A 138 -6.61 -38.92 -18.40
N ASN A 139 -6.07 -37.75 -18.11
CA ASN A 139 -6.63 -36.46 -18.53
C ASN A 139 -6.07 -35.95 -19.86
N GLU A 140 -4.93 -36.47 -20.33
CA GLU A 140 -4.32 -36.11 -21.63
C GLU A 140 -5.28 -36.37 -22.78
N LYS A 141 -5.87 -37.57 -22.83
CA LYS A 141 -6.80 -37.97 -23.89
C LYS A 141 -8.02 -37.05 -23.96
N LYS A 142 -8.57 -36.67 -22.81
CA LYS A 142 -9.73 -35.78 -22.72
C LYS A 142 -9.42 -34.36 -23.18
N VAL A 143 -8.22 -33.86 -22.87
CA VAL A 143 -7.77 -32.53 -23.31
C VAL A 143 -7.51 -32.53 -24.81
N MET A 144 -6.87 -33.58 -25.35
CA MET A 144 -6.64 -33.73 -26.79
C MET A 144 -7.94 -33.87 -27.59
N GLU A 145 -8.94 -34.60 -27.07
CA GLU A 145 -10.27 -34.68 -27.67
C GLU A 145 -11.00 -33.32 -27.67
N ARG A 146 -10.90 -32.56 -26.58
CA ARG A 146 -11.47 -31.21 -26.49
C ARG A 146 -10.78 -30.23 -27.45
N MET A 147 -9.46 -30.26 -27.52
CA MET A 147 -8.67 -29.50 -28.49
C MET A 147 -9.11 -29.78 -29.94
N LYS A 148 -9.23 -31.06 -30.30
CA LYS A 148 -9.73 -31.49 -31.62
C LYS A 148 -11.17 -31.07 -31.88
N SER A 149 -12.03 -31.04 -30.86
CA SER A 149 -13.42 -30.61 -31.01
C SER A 149 -13.57 -29.11 -31.23
N ILE A 150 -12.62 -28.30 -30.73
CA ILE A 150 -12.59 -26.84 -30.91
C ILE A 150 -11.96 -26.45 -32.26
N GLN A 151 -11.06 -27.29 -32.79
CA GLN A 151 -10.38 -27.09 -34.08
C GLN A 151 -11.22 -27.54 -35.29
N LYS A 152 -12.32 -28.26 -35.09
CA LYS A 152 -13.29 -28.63 -36.14
C LYS A 152 -14.21 -27.46 -36.47
#